data_AF-A0A0D6P9I5-F1
#
_entry.id   AF-A0A0D6P9I5-F1
#
_cell.length_a   1.000
_cell.length_b   1.000
_cell.length_c   1.000
_cell.angle_alpha   90.00
_cell.angle_beta   90.00
_cell.angle_gamma   90.00
#
_symmetry.space_group_name_H-M   'P 1'
#
loop_
_entity.id
_entity.type
_entity.pdbx_description
1 polymer ?
#
loop_
_entity_poly.entity_id
_entity_poly.type
_entity_poly.pdbx_seq_one_letter_code
_entity_poly.pdbx_strand_id
1 'polypeptide(L)' 'MTRRTRVFLATTAVGLSLAGAAYANFPRLNAAEADIRNAIANLRAAPGIYEGHKAAAMDLLERAYGELQAAKGSVR' A
#
# COMPACT_ATOMS: atom_id res chain seq x y z
N MET A 1 -33.62 -22.14 -8.91
CA MET A 1 -33.45 -20.67 -8.96
C MET A 1 -32.41 -20.25 -7.93
N THR A 2 -31.38 -19.54 -8.39
CA THR A 2 -30.03 -19.45 -7.82
C THR A 2 -29.94 -18.41 -6.70
N ARG A 3 -29.48 -18.78 -5.50
CA ARG A 3 -29.13 -17.83 -4.42
C ARG A 3 -27.88 -17.07 -4.82
N ARG A 4 -28.05 -15.80 -5.21
CA ARG A 4 -26.94 -14.88 -5.52
C ARG A 4 -26.41 -14.29 -4.21
N THR A 5 -25.34 -14.89 -3.70
CA THR A 5 -24.58 -14.36 -2.56
C THR A 5 -23.90 -13.07 -3.00
N ARG A 6 -24.39 -11.93 -2.51
CA ARG A 6 -23.77 -10.61 -2.74
C ARG A 6 -22.59 -10.48 -1.79
N VAL A 7 -21.38 -10.62 -2.31
CA VAL A 7 -20.14 -10.30 -1.59
C VAL A 7 -20.05 -8.78 -1.52
N PHE A 8 -20.24 -8.22 -0.32
CA PHE A 8 -19.96 -6.82 -0.06
C PHE A 8 -18.44 -6.66 0.09
N LEU A 9 -17.79 -6.05 -0.90
CA LEU A 9 -16.41 -5.61 -0.78
C LEU A 9 -16.39 -4.33 0.06
N ALA A 10 -16.03 -4.46 1.34
CA ALA A 10 -15.74 -3.31 2.19
C ALA A 10 -14.33 -2.78 1.85
N THR A 11 -14.25 -1.83 0.92
CA THR A 11 -13.01 -1.11 0.64
C THR A 11 -12.87 0.00 1.68
N THR A 12 -12.22 -0.30 2.80
CA THR A 12 -11.85 0.74 3.79
C THR A 12 -10.78 1.64 3.20
N ALA A 13 -11.19 2.80 2.68
CA ALA A 13 -10.28 3.88 2.34
C ALA A 13 -9.79 4.53 3.65
N VAL A 14 -8.53 4.30 4.00
CA VAL A 14 -7.86 4.99 5.11
C VAL A 14 -7.36 6.33 4.57
N GLY A 15 -8.08 7.41 4.87
CA GLY A 15 -7.60 8.77 4.64
C GLY A 15 -6.59 9.16 5.73
N LEU A 16 -5.32 9.33 5.36
CA LEU A 16 -4.23 9.66 6.29
C LEU A 16 -3.96 11.17 6.29
N SER A 17 -4.37 11.88 7.35
CA SER A 17 -4.10 13.31 7.56
C SER A 17 -2.65 13.52 8.06
N LEU A 18 -1.76 14.05 7.21
CA LEU A 18 -0.29 14.04 7.45
C LEU A 18 0.37 15.37 7.86
N ALA A 19 -0.34 16.49 8.01
CA ALA A 19 0.34 17.80 8.10
C ALA A 19 1.06 18.11 9.44
N GLY A 20 0.72 17.45 10.56
CA GLY A 20 1.24 17.81 11.90
C GLY A 20 2.38 16.94 12.46
N ALA A 21 2.70 15.81 11.81
CA ALA A 21 3.51 14.75 12.42
C ALA A 21 4.87 14.50 11.74
N ALA A 22 5.27 15.37 10.80
CA ALA A 22 6.40 15.19 9.91
C ALA A 22 7.77 15.06 10.61
N TYR A 23 8.02 15.78 11.72
CA TYR A 23 9.34 15.79 12.38
C TYR A 23 9.57 14.61 13.34
N ALA A 24 8.54 14.07 14.00
CA ALA A 24 8.67 12.95 14.93
C ALA A 24 8.55 11.57 14.27
N ASN A 25 8.10 11.52 13.00
CA ASN A 25 7.74 10.27 12.32
C ASN A 25 8.81 9.73 11.36
N PHE A 26 9.96 10.38 11.17
CA PHE A 26 11.00 9.88 10.26
C PHE A 26 11.38 8.40 10.49
N PRO A 27 11.55 7.90 11.73
CA PRO A 27 11.82 6.48 11.96
C PRO A 27 10.66 5.57 11.52
N ARG A 28 9.42 6.00 11.73
CA ARG A 28 8.21 5.25 11.37
C ARG A 28 7.97 5.25 9.86
N LEU A 29 8.26 6.36 9.18
CA LEU A 29 8.18 6.45 7.72
C LEU A 29 9.25 5.58 7.05
N ASN A 30 10.47 5.53 7.61
CA ASN A 30 11.52 4.63 7.12
C ASN A 30 11.15 3.15 7.32
N ALA A 31 10.52 2.81 8.46
CA ALA A 31 10.02 1.46 8.70
C ALA A 31 8.91 1.09 7.70
N ALA A 32 7.93 1.98 7.50
CA ALA A 32 6.86 1.79 6.53
C ALA A 32 7.40 1.62 5.10
N GLU A 33 8.46 2.35 4.73
CA GLU A 33 9.13 2.21 3.43
C GLU A 33 9.75 0.81 3.26
N ALA A 34 10.41 0.30 4.32
CA ALA A 34 10.98 -1.05 4.30
C ALA A 34 9.88 -2.11 4.15
N ASP A 35 8.76 -1.96 4.87
CA ASP A 35 7.62 -2.87 4.79
C ASP A 35 7.00 -2.90 3.39
N ILE A 36 6.82 -1.74 2.76
CA ILE A 36 6.30 -1.65 1.39
C ILE A 36 7.26 -2.34 0.40
N ARG A 37 8.57 -2.12 0.52
CA ARG A 37 9.56 -2.80 -0.33
C ARG A 37 9.53 -4.31 -0.17
N ASN A 38 9.39 -4.80 1.06
CA ASN A 38 9.26 -6.23 1.35
C ASN A 38 7.98 -6.82 0.75
N ALA A 39 6.84 -6.11 0.86
CA ALA A 39 5.57 -6.52 0.28
C ALA A 39 5.66 -6.64 -1.26
N ILE A 40 6.30 -5.68 -1.93
CA ILE A 40 6.53 -5.74 -3.39
C ILE A 40 7.40 -6.95 -3.75
N ALA A 41 8.49 -7.20 -3.02
CA ALA A 41 9.36 -8.34 -3.27
C ALA A 41 8.61 -9.68 -3.10
N ASN A 42 7.82 -9.80 -2.04
CA ASN A 42 7.01 -10.99 -1.76
C ASN A 42 5.97 -11.23 -2.86
N LEU A 43 5.27 -10.18 -3.32
CA LEU A 43 4.31 -10.32 -4.41
C LEU A 43 4.99 -10.71 -5.72
N ARG A 44 6.15 -10.13 -6.05
CA ARG A 44 6.91 -10.50 -7.25
C ARG A 44 7.30 -11.99 -7.25
N ALA A 45 7.73 -12.50 -6.09
CA ALA A 45 8.09 -13.91 -5.90
C ALA A 45 6.88 -14.86 -5.85
N ALA A 46 5.68 -14.36 -5.56
CA ALA A 46 4.49 -15.18 -5.47
C ALA A 46 4.13 -15.81 -6.83
N PRO A 47 3.75 -17.11 -6.86
CA PRO A 47 3.40 -17.81 -8.09
C PRO A 47 2.14 -17.23 -8.74
N GLY A 48 2.06 -17.35 -10.07
CA GLY A 48 1.09 -16.67 -10.93
C GLY A 48 -0.36 -17.16 -10.88
N ILE A 49 -0.81 -17.67 -9.74
CA ILE A 49 -2.18 -18.18 -9.58
C ILE A 49 -3.19 -17.02 -9.53
N TYR A 50 -2.73 -15.79 -9.24
CA TYR A 50 -3.57 -14.60 -9.10
C TYR A 50 -3.01 -13.38 -9.85
N GLU A 51 -2.52 -13.54 -11.09
CA GLU A 51 -1.82 -12.47 -11.83
C GLU A 51 -2.56 -11.12 -11.84
N GLY A 52 -3.89 -11.11 -12.02
CA GLY A 52 -4.67 -9.87 -11.98
C GLY A 52 -4.70 -9.18 -10.61
N HIS A 53 -4.88 -9.95 -9.53
CA HIS A 53 -4.86 -9.40 -8.16
C HIS A 53 -3.45 -9.01 -7.73
N LYS A 54 -2.44 -9.77 -8.16
CA LYS A 54 -1.02 -9.48 -7.94
C LYS A 54 -0.62 -8.17 -8.61
N ALA A 55 -1.00 -7.98 -9.88
CA ALA A 55 -0.74 -6.73 -10.60
C ALA A 55 -1.42 -5.53 -9.92
N ALA A 56 -2.69 -5.66 -9.51
CA ALA A 56 -3.40 -4.61 -8.80
C ALA A 56 -2.76 -4.28 -7.43
N ALA A 57 -2.36 -5.30 -6.67
CA ALA A 57 -1.68 -5.12 -5.39
C ALA A 57 -0.31 -4.45 -5.57
N MET A 58 0.44 -4.82 -6.61
CA MET A 58 1.72 -4.18 -6.94
C MET A 58 1.56 -2.71 -7.29
N ASP A 59 0.58 -2.35 -8.13
CA ASP A 59 0.31 -0.96 -8.50
C ASP A 59 -0.03 -0.10 -7.26
N LEU A 60 -0.85 -0.62 -6.33
CA LEU A 60 -1.15 0.07 -5.07
C LEU A 60 0.09 0.27 -4.20
N LEU A 61 0.95 -0.75 -4.07
CA LEU A 61 2.17 -0.66 -3.26
C LEU A 61 3.20 0.30 -3.88
N GLU A 62 3.35 0.30 -5.21
CA GLU A 62 4.26 1.21 -5.92
C GLU A 62 3.79 2.67 -5.79
N ARG A 63 2.48 2.93 -5.85
CA ARG A 63 1.91 4.26 -5.57
C ARG A 63 2.15 4.70 -4.13
N ALA A 64 1.87 3.83 -3.16
CA ALA A 64 2.11 4.11 -1.74
C ALA A 64 3.59 4.42 -1.46
N TYR A 65 4.51 3.68 -2.09
CA TYR A 65 5.94 3.95 -2.01
C TYR A 65 6.30 5.34 -2.57
N GLY A 66 5.74 5.70 -3.73
CA GLY A 66 5.92 7.02 -4.34
C GLY A 66 5.43 8.16 -3.45
N GLU A 67 4.23 8.05 -2.89
CA GLU A 67 3.66 9.04 -1.97
C GLU A 67 4.51 9.19 -0.71
N LEU A 68 5.02 8.08 -0.17
CA LEU A 68 5.88 8.10 1.01
C LEU A 68 7.20 8.81 0.75
N GLN A 69 7.83 8.58 -0.41
CA GLN A 69 9.05 9.27 -0.81
C GLN A 69 8.80 10.76 -1.06
N ALA A 70 7.66 11.11 -1.69
CA ALA A 70 7.27 12.50 -1.88
C ALA A 70 7.07 13.22 -0.54
N ALA A 71 6.40 12.58 0.43
CA ALA A 71 6.24 13.10 1.78
C ALA A 71 7.61 13.32 2.45
N LYS A 72 8.53 12.35 2.40
CA LYS A 72 9.88 12.51 2.96
C LYS A 72 10.69 13.61 2.27
N GLY A 73 10.54 13.78 0.97
CA GLY A 73 11.19 14.84 0.19
C GLY A 73 10.63 16.24 0.50
N SER A 74 9.34 16.35 0.82
CA SER A 74 8.69 17.63 1.16
C SER A 74 9.07 18.18 2.54
N VAL A 75 9.67 17.36 3.41
CA VAL A 75 10.08 17.74 4.77
C VAL A 75 11.56 18.16 4.81
N ARG A 76 12.26 18.11 3.68
CA ARG A 76 13.70 18.36 3.57
C ARG A 76 14.07 19.82 3.37
#